data_AF-A0A533SG92-F1
#
_entry.id   AF-A0A533SG92-F1
#
_cell.length_a   1.000
_cell.length_b   1.000
_cell.length_c   1.000
_cell.angle_alpha   90.00
_cell.angle_beta   90.00
_cell.angle_gamma   90.00
#
_symmetry.space_group_name_H-M   'P 1'
#
loop_
_entity.id
_entity.type
_entity.pdbx_description
1 polymer ?
#
loop_
_entity_poly.entity_id
_entity_poly.type
_entity_poly.pdbx_seq_one_letter_code
_entity_poly.pdbx_strand_id
1 'polypeptide(L)'
;MRNIKKERGKEVMAANPLAFEAKKIKITIDYSQCEPALKNTATPACGFACVKACRLYGRNILRIENNKPVLAITDPEEIKRLDNECLSCEYNCWVHGTSCIHIEIPLVGIEEYRMGVLGG
;
A
#
# COMPACT_ATOMS: atom_id res chain seq x y z
N MET A 1 17.46 -23.14 32.54
CA MET A 1 16.09 -22.89 33.04
C MET A 1 16.03 -21.59 33.81
N ARG A 2 15.59 -20.49 33.17
CA ARG A 2 14.92 -19.38 33.85
C ARG A 2 13.84 -18.88 32.91
N ASN A 3 12.60 -19.12 33.33
CA ASN A 3 11.37 -18.78 32.65
C ASN A 3 11.24 -17.26 32.58
N ILE A 4 11.12 -16.70 31.37
CA ILE A 4 10.59 -15.36 31.18
C ILE A 4 9.21 -15.53 30.57
N LYS A 5 8.22 -15.09 31.35
CA LYS A 5 6.79 -15.26 31.13
C LYS A 5 6.38 -14.65 29.79
N LYS A 6 5.68 -15.45 29.00
CA LYS A 6 4.99 -15.06 27.77
C LYS A 6 3.77 -14.23 28.17
N GLU A 7 3.91 -12.92 28.21
CA GLU A 7 2.79 -12.02 28.44
C GLU A 7 1.96 -11.91 27.15
N ARG A 8 0.73 -12.43 27.21
CA ARG A 8 -0.29 -12.27 26.19
C ARG A 8 -0.86 -10.86 26.30
N GLY A 9 -0.17 -9.87 25.76
CA GLY A 9 -0.72 -8.56 25.45
C GLY A 9 -1.19 -8.55 24.00
N LYS A 10 -2.45 -8.17 23.75
CA LYS A 10 -2.86 -7.68 22.42
C LYS A 10 -2.12 -6.37 22.19
N GLU A 11 -0.91 -6.46 21.67
CA GLU A 11 -0.20 -5.31 21.13
C GLU A 11 -0.88 -5.01 19.79
N VAL A 12 -1.87 -4.12 19.80
CA VAL A 12 -2.32 -3.46 18.58
C VAL A 12 -1.17 -2.55 18.18
N MET A 13 -0.13 -3.13 17.56
CA MET A 13 0.90 -2.36 16.90
C MET A 13 0.18 -1.60 15.79
N ALA A 14 -0.08 -0.31 16.00
CA ALA A 14 -0.38 0.60 14.92
C ALA A 14 0.86 0.60 14.01
N ALA A 15 0.89 -0.34 13.07
CA ALA A 15 2.01 -0.52 12.18
C ALA A 15 2.13 0.74 11.33
N ASN A 16 3.28 1.40 11.38
CA ASN A 16 3.57 2.56 10.54
C ASN A 16 3.14 2.29 9.10
N PRO A 17 2.51 3.27 8.42
CA PRO A 17 2.09 3.09 7.04
C PRO A 17 3.30 2.71 6.16
N LEU A 18 3.05 1.90 5.13
CA LEU A 18 4.06 1.66 4.10
C LEU A 18 3.96 2.76 3.05
N ALA A 19 4.99 3.58 2.94
CA ALA A 19 5.10 4.59 1.89
C ALA A 19 6.32 4.31 1.02
N PHE A 20 6.16 4.41 -0.29
CA PHE A 20 7.24 4.27 -1.26
C PHE A 20 6.98 5.10 -2.51
N GLU A 21 8.05 5.41 -3.24
CA GLU A 21 7.99 6.16 -4.49
C GLU A 21 8.18 5.21 -5.68
N ALA A 22 7.36 5.41 -6.70
CA ALA A 22 7.64 4.97 -8.05
C ALA A 22 8.26 6.13 -8.85
N LYS A 23 8.26 6.05 -10.18
CA LYS A 23 8.97 7.03 -11.03
C LYS A 23 8.36 8.42 -10.99
N LYS A 24 7.04 8.49 -10.89
CA LYS A 24 6.20 9.70 -10.99
C LYS A 24 5.15 9.78 -9.90
N ILE A 25 4.88 8.69 -9.19
CA ILE A 25 3.85 8.62 -8.16
C ILE A 25 4.43 8.24 -6.81
N LYS A 26 3.72 8.61 -5.75
CA LYS A 26 3.97 8.13 -4.39
C LYS A 26 2.79 7.26 -3.96
N ILE A 27 3.08 6.11 -3.38
CA ILE A 27 2.09 5.13 -2.96
C ILE A 27 2.18 4.97 -1.45
N THR A 28 1.04 5.07 -0.77
CA THR A 28 0.92 4.88 0.68
C THR A 28 -0.10 3.79 0.99
N ILE A 29 0.24 2.85 1.87
CA ILE A 29 -0.66 1.85 2.43
C ILE A 29 -0.82 2.12 3.92
N ASP A 30 -2.01 2.56 4.32
CA ASP A 30 -2.36 2.80 5.71
C ASP A 30 -2.75 1.48 6.40
N TYR A 31 -1.82 0.89 7.14
CA TYR A 31 -2.10 -0.33 7.89
C TYR A 31 -3.10 -0.14 9.03
N SER A 32 -3.34 1.09 9.49
CA SER A 32 -4.41 1.38 10.46
C SER A 32 -5.81 1.24 9.85
N GLN A 33 -5.91 1.17 8.53
CA GLN A 33 -7.15 0.92 7.80
C GLN A 33 -7.15 -0.42 7.06
N CYS A 34 -6.00 -1.11 6.97
CA CYS A 34 -5.88 -2.38 6.29
C CYS A 34 -6.42 -3.53 7.14
N GLU A 35 -7.56 -4.10 6.78
CA GLU A 35 -8.22 -5.19 7.52
C GLU A 35 -7.31 -6.37 7.90
N PRO A 36 -6.54 -6.99 6.98
CA PRO A 36 -5.64 -8.09 7.35
C PRO A 36 -4.54 -7.67 8.34
N ALA A 37 -4.03 -6.43 8.24
CA ALA A 37 -3.01 -5.91 9.15
C ALA A 37 -3.59 -5.64 10.55
N LEU A 38 -4.75 -4.98 10.62
CA LEU A 38 -5.45 -4.65 11.86
C LEU A 38 -5.88 -5.90 12.65
N LYS A 39 -6.50 -6.85 11.96
CA LYS A 39 -7.02 -8.07 12.59
C LYS A 39 -5.99 -9.18 12.69
N ASN A 40 -4.81 -8.98 12.11
CA ASN A 40 -3.76 -9.99 11.99
C ASN A 40 -4.31 -11.33 11.45
N THR A 41 -4.96 -11.29 10.27
CA THR A 41 -5.63 -12.46 9.66
C THR A 41 -5.04 -12.82 8.30
N ALA A 42 -4.82 -14.12 8.08
CA ALA A 42 -4.37 -14.67 6.80
C ALA A 42 -5.51 -14.85 5.79
N THR A 43 -6.76 -14.69 6.22
CA THR A 43 -7.97 -14.83 5.40
C THR A 43 -8.84 -13.56 5.49
N PRO A 44 -8.32 -12.40 5.06
CA PRO A 44 -9.12 -11.17 5.03
C PRO A 44 -10.28 -11.27 4.06
N ALA A 45 -11.33 -10.49 4.30
CA ALA A 45 -12.49 -10.43 3.40
C ALA A 45 -12.09 -9.98 1.99
N CYS A 46 -11.10 -9.08 1.89
CA CYS A 46 -10.58 -8.61 0.60
C CYS A 46 -9.68 -9.63 -0.12
N GLY A 47 -9.33 -10.75 0.53
CA GLY A 47 -8.49 -11.79 -0.03
C GLY A 47 -7.12 -11.31 -0.55
N PHE A 48 -6.58 -10.22 0.00
CA PHE A 48 -5.38 -9.51 -0.49
C PHE A 48 -5.48 -9.07 -1.97
N ALA A 49 -6.64 -8.57 -2.38
CA ALA A 49 -6.91 -8.11 -3.75
C ALA A 49 -5.83 -7.14 -4.29
N CYS A 50 -5.33 -6.21 -3.47
CA CYS A 50 -4.27 -5.27 -3.88
C CYS A 50 -2.96 -5.97 -4.27
N VAL A 51 -2.53 -6.98 -3.51
CA VAL A 51 -1.30 -7.76 -3.81
C VAL A 51 -1.50 -8.62 -5.06
N LYS A 52 -2.68 -9.26 -5.18
CA LYS A 52 -3.03 -10.06 -6.38
C LYS A 52 -3.07 -9.20 -7.64
N ALA A 53 -3.67 -8.00 -7.55
CA ALA A 53 -3.72 -7.05 -8.65
C ALA A 53 -2.33 -6.54 -9.04
N CYS A 54 -1.48 -6.22 -8.05
CA CYS A 54 -0.09 -5.84 -8.28
C CYS A 54 0.71 -6.93 -9.01
N ARG A 55 0.43 -8.20 -8.73
CA ARG A 55 1.04 -9.34 -9.44
C ARG A 55 0.47 -9.53 -10.86
N LEU A 56 -0.84 -9.38 -11.04
CA LEU A 56 -1.52 -9.68 -12.31
C LEU A 56 -1.37 -8.57 -13.35
N TYR A 57 -1.52 -7.31 -12.94
CA TYR A 57 -1.53 -6.14 -13.83
C TYR A 57 -0.26 -5.29 -13.72
N GLY A 58 0.40 -5.36 -12.56
CA GLY A 58 1.64 -4.64 -12.29
C GLY A 58 2.87 -5.49 -12.54
N ARG A 59 3.91 -5.26 -11.73
CA ARG A 59 5.19 -5.96 -11.79
C ARG A 59 5.55 -6.67 -10.49
N ASN A 60 4.53 -7.06 -9.72
CA ASN A 60 4.67 -7.85 -8.49
C ASN A 60 5.59 -7.19 -7.44
N ILE A 61 5.48 -5.87 -7.29
CA ILE A 61 6.26 -5.09 -6.30
C ILE A 61 5.72 -5.25 -4.87
N LEU A 62 4.50 -5.76 -4.71
CA LEU A 62 3.90 -6.09 -3.41
C LEU A 62 3.86 -7.60 -3.21
N ARG A 63 4.03 -8.03 -1.95
CA ARG A 63 3.81 -9.42 -1.50
C ARG A 63 3.08 -9.43 -0.17
N ILE A 64 2.59 -10.60 0.24
CA ILE A 64 1.98 -10.79 1.56
C ILE A 64 3.07 -11.25 2.52
N GLU A 65 3.21 -10.57 3.65
CA GLU A 65 4.05 -11.00 4.77
C GLU A 65 3.37 -10.62 6.08
N ASN A 66 3.35 -11.52 7.07
CA ASN A 66 2.79 -11.26 8.40
C ASN A 66 1.39 -10.62 8.35
N ASN A 67 0.52 -11.18 7.49
CA ASN A 67 -0.86 -10.73 7.28
C ASN A 67 -0.98 -9.26 6.85
N LYS A 68 -0.01 -8.72 6.11
CA LYS A 68 -0.14 -7.40 5.49
C LYS A 68 0.58 -7.33 4.13
N PRO A 69 0.15 -6.42 3.22
CA PRO A 69 0.90 -6.11 2.02
C PRO A 69 2.23 -5.45 2.37
N VAL A 70 3.36 -5.97 1.90
CA VAL A 70 4.70 -5.38 2.05
C VAL A 70 5.39 -5.30 0.69
N LEU A 71 6.52 -4.60 0.62
CA LEU A 71 7.34 -4.60 -0.59
C LEU A 71 7.97 -5.98 -0.83
N ALA A 72 7.90 -6.43 -2.08
CA ALA A 72 8.62 -7.61 -2.57
C ALA A 72 10.10 -7.28 -2.87
N ILE A 73 10.41 -6.00 -3.05
CA ILE A 73 11.72 -5.47 -3.43
C ILE A 73 12.05 -4.35 -2.47
N THR A 74 13.25 -4.37 -1.87
CA THR A 74 13.65 -3.38 -0.85
C THR A 74 14.50 -2.25 -1.40
N ASP A 75 15.06 -2.39 -2.60
CA ASP A 75 15.83 -1.33 -3.27
C ASP A 75 14.87 -0.30 -3.91
N PRO A 76 14.85 0.96 -3.44
CA PRO A 76 13.97 2.00 -3.97
C PRO A 76 14.16 2.29 -5.46
N GLU A 77 15.39 2.22 -5.97
CA GLU A 77 15.64 2.51 -7.39
C GLU A 77 15.13 1.38 -8.29
N GLU A 78 15.18 0.15 -7.79
CA GLU A 78 14.57 -1.00 -8.47
C GLU A 78 13.04 -0.93 -8.46
N ILE A 79 12.42 -0.42 -7.38
CA ILE A 79 10.97 -0.14 -7.34
C ILE A 79 10.60 0.91 -8.41
N LYS A 80 11.33 2.03 -8.49
CA LYS A 80 11.11 3.06 -9.53
C LYS A 80 11.29 2.53 -10.95
N ARG A 81 12.15 1.53 -11.14
CA ARG A 81 12.39 0.89 -12.44
C ARG A 81 11.28 -0.10 -12.81
N LEU A 82 10.75 -0.85 -11.83
CA LEU A 82 9.82 -1.94 -12.08
C LEU A 82 8.35 -1.54 -11.95
N ASP A 83 7.99 -0.66 -11.02
CA ASP A 83 6.60 -0.23 -10.90
C ASP A 83 6.16 0.46 -12.20
N ASN A 84 5.09 -0.07 -12.79
CA ASN A 84 4.51 0.45 -14.03
C ASN A 84 3.38 1.46 -13.77
N GLU A 85 3.13 1.80 -12.50
CA GLU A 85 2.20 2.86 -12.10
C GLU A 85 0.76 2.60 -12.57
N CYS A 86 0.37 1.32 -12.65
CA CYS A 86 -0.91 0.87 -13.23
C CYS A 86 -2.16 1.15 -12.37
N LEU A 87 -2.02 1.78 -11.19
CA LEU A 87 -3.08 2.08 -10.22
C LEU A 87 -3.88 0.86 -9.71
N SER A 88 -3.52 -0.35 -10.13
CA SER A 88 -4.35 -1.54 -9.92
C SER A 88 -4.45 -1.93 -8.45
N CYS A 89 -3.41 -1.68 -7.64
CA CYS A 89 -3.44 -1.95 -6.21
C CYS A 89 -4.43 -1.05 -5.46
N GLU A 90 -4.46 0.25 -5.78
CA GLU A 90 -5.41 1.22 -5.20
C GLU A 90 -6.83 0.88 -5.60
N TYR A 91 -7.10 0.73 -6.90
CA TYR A 91 -8.43 0.40 -7.40
C TYR A 91 -8.99 -0.89 -6.78
N ASN A 92 -8.19 -1.96 -6.72
CA ASN A 92 -8.64 -3.22 -6.13
C ASN A 92 -8.79 -3.15 -4.60
N CYS A 93 -8.01 -2.30 -3.92
CA CYS A 93 -8.22 -2.03 -2.50
C CYS A 93 -9.52 -1.26 -2.26
N TRP A 94 -9.87 -0.32 -3.15
CA TRP A 94 -11.12 0.42 -3.10
C TRP A 94 -12.34 -0.48 -3.34
N VAL A 95 -12.29 -1.33 -4.37
CA VAL A 95 -13.43 -2.18 -4.75
C VAL A 95 -13.65 -3.36 -3.79
N HIS A 96 -12.57 -3.99 -3.31
CA HIS A 96 -12.66 -5.24 -2.54
C HIS A 96 -12.25 -5.12 -1.07
N GLY A 97 -11.58 -4.02 -0.71
CA GLY A 97 -11.01 -3.83 0.62
C GLY A 97 -11.60 -2.62 1.33
N THR A 98 -10.73 -1.93 2.07
CA THR A 98 -11.08 -0.80 2.93
C THR A 98 -10.60 0.53 2.37
N SER A 99 -10.16 0.56 1.10
CA SER A 99 -9.57 1.75 0.47
C SER A 99 -8.33 2.31 1.19
N CYS A 100 -7.57 1.45 1.87
CA CYS A 100 -6.40 1.87 2.65
C CYS A 100 -5.14 2.20 1.82
N ILE A 101 -5.21 2.15 0.49
CA ILE A 101 -4.10 2.50 -0.41
C ILE A 101 -4.43 3.85 -1.04
N HIS A 102 -3.46 4.76 -1.03
CA HIS A 102 -3.56 6.07 -1.66
C HIS A 102 -2.38 6.29 -2.60
N ILE A 103 -2.67 6.72 -3.83
CA ILE A 103 -1.68 7.07 -4.84
C ILE A 103 -1.74 8.57 -5.10
N GLU A 104 -0.62 9.24 -4.80
CA GLU A 104 -0.42 10.65 -5.06
C GLU A 104 0.30 10.82 -6.41
N ILE A 105 -0.33 11.54 -7.34
CA ILE A 105 0.24 11.86 -8.66
C ILE A 105 0.55 13.36 -8.71
N PRO A 106 1.79 13.79 -8.40
CA PRO A 106 2.18 15.19 -8.51
C PRO A 106 2.15 15.65 -9.97
N LEU A 107 1.23 16.55 -10.30
CA LEU A 107 1.17 17.23 -11.59
C LEU A 107 1.72 18.65 -11.43
N VAL A 108 3.03 18.80 -11.60
CA VAL A 108 3.70 20.10 -11.52
C VAL A 108 3.12 21.02 -12.60
N GLY A 109 2.70 22.23 -12.22
CA GLY A 109 2.13 23.20 -13.15
C GLY A 109 0.61 23.11 -13.36
N ILE A 110 -0.08 22.15 -12.72
CA ILE A 110 -1.51 21.90 -13.00
C ILE A 110 -2.41 23.03 -12.50
N GLU A 111 -2.09 23.63 -11.37
CA GLU A 111 -2.91 24.71 -10.80
C GLU A 111 -2.76 25.97 -11.62
N GLU A 112 -1.54 26.30 -12.06
CA GLU A 112 -1.27 27.40 -12.99
C GLU A 112 -2.01 27.20 -14.32
N TYR A 113 -2.00 25.97 -14.86
CA TYR A 113 -2.76 25.61 -16.05
C TYR A 113 -4.27 25.79 -15.86
N ARG A 114 -4.83 25.29 -14.75
CA ARG A 114 -6.26 25.42 -14.43
C ARG A 114 -6.68 26.88 -14.29
N MET A 115 -5.86 27.70 -13.64
CA MET A 115 -6.11 29.13 -13.52
C MET A 115 -6.16 29.80 -14.91
N GLY A 116 -5.22 29.46 -15.80
CA GLY A 116 -5.15 30.04 -17.15
C GLY A 116 -6.29 29.62 -18.09
N VAL A 117 -6.87 28.43 -17.88
CA VAL A 117 -7.93 27.89 -18.75
C VAL A 117 -9.34 28.09 -18.17
N LEU A 118 -9.51 27.92 -16.86
CA LEU A 118 -10.81 27.89 -16.19
C LEU A 118 -11.15 29.20 -15.47
N GLY A 119 -10.19 30.11 -15.29
CA GLY A 119 -10.44 31.46 -14.76
C GLY A 119 -10.67 31.56 -13.24
N GLY A 120 -10.67 30.43 -12.51
CA GLY A 120 -10.96 30.38 -11.08
C GLY A 120 -12.42 30.09 -10.78
#